data_AF-A0A7Y5VLF0-F1
#
_entry.id   AF-A0A7Y5VLF0-F1
#
_cell.length_a   1.000
_cell.length_b   1.000
_cell.length_c   1.000
_cell.angle_alpha   90.00
_cell.angle_beta   90.00
_cell.angle_gamma   90.00
#
_symmetry.space_group_name_H-M   'P 1'
#
loop_
_entity.id
_entity.type
_entity.pdbx_description
1 polymer ?
#
loop_
_entity_poly.entity_id
_entity_poly.type
_entity_poly.pdbx_seq_one_letter_code
_entity_poly.pdbx_strand_id
1 'polypeptide(L)'
;MSQPLDGVEARDEPHDDSLGARLNWLRAGVLGANDGIVSTAGVVVGFASASDDRGAIVLAGIAALAAGAMSMAAGEYVSVSTQRDSERALIRLEKQELRDDPDGELEELTRLYEAKGLTRGLASDVARELTAQDALAAHAEVELGIDPENLTSPWHAAGASMVAFVVGALLPLLTISFSPEKVRIHVTVVSVAAALALTGWVSARLGRSPVPRA
;
A
#
# COMPACT_ATOMS: atom_id res chain seq x y z
N MET A 1 -3.24 0.40 -53.97
CA MET A 1 -1.82 0.62 -53.62
C MET A 1 -1.77 0.67 -52.11
N SER A 2 -1.57 -0.49 -51.49
CA SER A 2 -1.69 -0.71 -50.05
C SER A 2 -0.37 -0.37 -49.39
N GLN A 3 -0.34 0.70 -48.58
CA GLN A 3 0.79 0.95 -47.69
C GLN A 3 0.67 0.01 -46.48
N PRO A 4 1.73 -0.71 -46.10
CA PRO A 4 1.76 -1.44 -44.84
C PRO A 4 1.97 -0.43 -43.70
N LEU A 5 1.19 -0.58 -42.62
CA LEU A 5 1.38 0.18 -41.38
C LEU A 5 2.57 -0.44 -40.64
N ASP A 6 3.74 0.19 -40.78
CA ASP A 6 4.93 -0.16 -40.04
C ASP A 6 4.74 0.11 -38.54
N GLY A 7 4.86 -0.95 -37.74
CA GLY A 7 5.42 -0.95 -36.39
C GLY A 7 4.89 0.08 -35.39
N VAL A 8 3.70 -0.18 -34.82
CA VAL A 8 3.45 0.28 -33.46
C VAL A 8 4.26 -0.62 -32.53
N GLU A 9 5.47 -0.18 -32.17
CA GLU A 9 6.14 -0.71 -30.98
C GLU A 9 5.16 -0.54 -29.83
N ALA A 10 4.63 -1.66 -29.34
CA ALA A 10 3.89 -1.71 -28.09
C ALA A 10 4.86 -1.24 -27.00
N ARG A 11 4.85 0.07 -26.72
CA ARG A 11 5.39 0.58 -25.47
C ARG A 11 4.61 -0.14 -24.39
N ASP A 12 5.33 -0.88 -23.57
CA ASP A 12 4.84 -1.57 -22.39
C ASP A 12 4.36 -0.48 -21.41
N GLU A 13 3.16 0.05 -21.66
CA GLU A 13 2.51 1.02 -20.80
C GLU A 13 2.02 0.25 -19.57
N PRO A 14 2.54 0.56 -18.36
CA PRO A 14 2.13 -0.15 -17.17
C PRO A 14 0.64 0.12 -16.93
N HIS A 15 -0.19 -0.90 -17.12
CA HIS A 15 -1.63 -0.86 -16.87
C HIS A 15 -1.92 -0.29 -15.46
N ASP A 16 -2.94 0.58 -15.38
CA ASP A 16 -3.24 1.51 -14.27
C ASP A 16 -3.44 0.81 -12.90
N ASP A 17 -3.93 -0.43 -12.88
CA ASP A 17 -4.08 -1.24 -11.67
C ASP A 17 -2.75 -1.46 -10.92
N SER A 18 -1.64 -1.50 -11.66
CA SER A 18 -0.31 -1.69 -11.08
C SER A 18 0.19 -0.45 -10.32
N LEU A 19 -0.26 0.76 -10.71
CA LEU A 19 0.25 1.99 -10.13
C LEU A 19 -0.37 2.25 -8.76
N GLY A 20 -1.69 2.11 -8.62
CA GLY A 20 -2.39 2.27 -7.34
C GLY A 20 -1.90 1.28 -6.30
N ALA A 21 -1.81 0.00 -6.67
CA ALA A 21 -1.26 -1.06 -5.81
C ALA A 21 0.19 -0.78 -5.40
N ARG A 22 1.02 -0.32 -6.34
CA ARG A 22 2.43 0.01 -6.08
C ARG A 22 2.59 1.24 -5.19
N LEU A 23 1.75 2.25 -5.34
CA LEU A 23 1.74 3.43 -4.46
C LEU A 23 1.27 3.07 -3.05
N ASN A 24 0.25 2.23 -2.91
CA ASN A 24 -0.18 1.74 -1.60
C ASN A 24 0.89 0.87 -0.93
N TRP A 25 1.54 -0.01 -1.69
CA TRP A 25 2.65 -0.82 -1.20
C TRP A 25 3.85 0.05 -0.78
N LEU A 26 4.21 1.04 -1.59
CA LEU A 26 5.26 2.01 -1.27
C LEU A 26 4.94 2.77 0.00
N ARG A 27 3.72 3.29 0.11
CA ARG A 27 3.26 4.02 1.31
C ARG A 27 3.35 3.13 2.54
N ALA A 28 2.80 1.92 2.51
CA ALA A 28 2.79 1.00 3.65
C ALA A 28 4.21 0.54 4.04
N GLY A 29 5.03 0.15 3.06
CA GLY A 29 6.39 -0.31 3.30
C GLY A 29 7.32 0.79 3.84
N VAL A 30 7.25 1.99 3.27
CA VAL A 30 8.04 3.14 3.74
C VAL A 30 7.59 3.58 5.13
N LEU A 31 6.28 3.63 5.37
CA LEU A 31 5.73 3.99 6.68
C LEU A 31 6.14 2.97 7.74
N GLY A 32 6.06 1.67 7.45
CA GLY A 32 6.53 0.63 8.34
C GLY A 32 8.03 0.71 8.64
N ALA A 33 8.87 0.89 7.61
CA ALA A 33 10.31 1.03 7.80
C ALA A 33 10.67 2.27 8.63
N ASN A 34 10.06 3.42 8.32
CA ASN A 34 10.29 4.66 9.07
C ASN A 34 9.82 4.56 10.52
N ASP A 35 8.67 3.93 10.76
CA ASP A 35 8.17 3.73 12.12
C ASP A 35 9.10 2.80 12.92
N GLY A 36 9.61 1.73 12.30
CA GLY A 36 10.63 0.86 12.88
C GLY A 36 11.93 1.60 13.23
N ILE A 37 12.42 2.45 12.32
CA ILE A 37 13.60 3.29 12.53
C ILE A 37 13.39 4.23 13.72
N VAL A 38 12.31 5.02 13.71
CA VAL A 38 12.09 6.10 14.68
C VAL A 38 11.75 5.55 16.06
N SER A 39 10.80 4.61 16.14
CA SER A 39 10.33 4.06 17.42
C SER A 39 11.44 3.29 18.14
N THR A 40 12.18 2.44 17.44
CA THR A 40 13.28 1.67 18.03
C THR A 40 14.43 2.59 18.43
N ALA A 41 14.79 3.58 17.59
CA ALA A 41 15.79 4.59 17.92
C ALA A 41 15.42 5.37 19.20
N GLY A 42 14.17 5.82 19.30
CA GLY A 42 13.68 6.55 20.48
C GLY A 42 13.84 5.74 21.76
N VAL A 43 13.48 4.45 21.73
CA VAL A 43 13.63 3.57 22.90
C VAL A 43 15.11 3.37 23.24
N VAL A 44 15.94 2.95 22.28
CA VAL A 44 17.34 2.60 22.60
C VAL A 44 18.17 3.81 22.98
N VAL A 45 17.94 4.98 22.36
CA VAL A 45 18.58 6.24 22.75
C VAL A 45 18.08 6.70 24.13
N GLY A 46 16.78 6.58 24.40
CA GLY A 46 16.20 6.88 25.70
C GLY A 46 16.84 6.06 26.82
N PHE A 47 16.95 4.74 26.64
CA PHE A 47 17.62 3.87 27.60
C PHE A 47 19.12 4.18 27.73
N ALA A 48 19.82 4.43 26.61
CA ALA A 48 21.23 4.81 26.63
C ALA A 48 21.51 6.16 27.31
N SER A 49 20.49 7.02 27.45
CA SER A 49 20.61 8.28 28.20
C SER A 49 20.51 8.09 29.72
N ALA A 50 19.95 6.96 30.16
CA ALA A 50 19.68 6.67 31.58
C ALA A 50 20.59 5.56 32.15
N SER A 51 21.26 4.79 31.30
CA SER A 51 22.12 3.68 31.72
C SER A 51 23.23 3.43 30.69
N ASP A 52 24.42 3.08 31.18
CA ASP A 52 25.54 2.63 30.34
C ASP A 52 25.51 1.11 30.07
N ASP A 53 24.62 0.36 30.75
CA ASP A 53 24.50 -1.09 30.59
C ASP A 53 24.00 -1.43 29.18
N ARG A 54 24.92 -1.94 28.36
CA ARG A 54 24.64 -2.38 26.99
C ARG A 54 23.61 -3.51 26.97
N GLY A 55 23.62 -4.43 27.93
CA GLY A 55 22.65 -5.52 27.99
C GLY A 55 21.22 -4.99 28.15
N ALA A 56 21.02 -4.05 29.08
CA ALA A 56 19.73 -3.40 29.31
C ALA A 56 19.23 -2.64 28.06
N ILE A 57 20.11 -1.88 27.40
CA ILE A 57 19.76 -1.12 26.18
C ILE A 57 19.34 -2.05 25.04
N VAL A 58 20.10 -3.13 24.80
CA VAL A 58 19.80 -4.08 23.73
C VAL A 58 18.51 -4.84 24.01
N LEU A 59 18.29 -5.26 25.26
CA LEU A 59 17.04 -5.93 25.66
C LEU A 59 15.83 -5.02 25.46
N ALA A 60 15.94 -3.74 25.84
CA ALA A 60 14.88 -2.75 25.60
C ALA A 60 14.61 -2.55 24.10
N GLY A 61 15.66 -2.51 23.28
CA GLY A 61 15.54 -2.40 21.82
C GLY A 61 14.88 -3.62 21.18
N ILE A 62 15.23 -4.84 21.60
CA ILE A 62 14.59 -6.08 21.13
C ILE A 62 13.12 -6.12 21.54
N ALA A 63 12.80 -5.73 22.78
CA ALA A 63 11.43 -5.65 23.25
C ALA A 63 10.61 -4.64 22.44
N ALA A 64 11.17 -3.45 22.18
CA ALA A 64 10.53 -2.43 21.34
C ALA A 64 10.33 -2.90 19.90
N LEU A 65 11.33 -3.55 19.31
CA LEU A 65 11.23 -4.12 17.96
C LEU A 65 10.10 -5.15 17.89
N ALA A 66 10.05 -6.10 18.83
CA ALA A 66 9.03 -7.15 18.84
C ALA A 66 7.63 -6.57 19.05
N ALA A 67 7.46 -5.69 20.04
CA ALA A 67 6.18 -5.04 20.32
C ALA A 67 5.70 -4.17 19.16
N GLY A 68 6.59 -3.37 18.59
CA GLY A 68 6.30 -2.49 17.45
C GLY A 68 5.95 -3.28 16.18
N ALA A 69 6.72 -4.33 15.86
CA ALA A 69 6.44 -5.19 14.70
C ALA A 69 5.07 -5.88 14.81
N MET A 70 4.72 -6.41 16.00
CA MET A 70 3.39 -7.00 16.24
C MET A 70 2.27 -5.95 16.15
N SER A 71 2.48 -4.77 16.73
CA SER A 71 1.51 -3.66 16.67
C SER A 71 1.27 -3.21 15.23
N MET A 72 2.34 -3.08 14.44
CA MET A 72 2.28 -2.72 13.03
C MET A 72 1.52 -3.78 12.22
N ALA A 73 1.83 -5.07 12.43
CA ALA A 73 1.15 -6.17 11.76
C ALA A 73 -0.36 -6.20 12.09
N ALA A 74 -0.70 -6.06 13.37
CA ALA A 74 -2.09 -6.06 13.82
C ALA A 74 -2.86 -4.85 13.27
N GLY A 75 -2.26 -3.65 13.31
CA GLY A 75 -2.86 -2.43 12.78
C GLY A 75 -3.14 -2.51 11.28
N GLU A 76 -2.16 -2.98 10.50
CA GLU A 76 -2.33 -3.16 9.06
C GLU A 76 -3.35 -4.26 8.73
N TYR A 77 -3.32 -5.39 9.45
CA TYR A 77 -4.31 -6.46 9.29
C TYR A 77 -5.72 -5.93 9.49
N VAL A 78 -5.96 -5.21 10.61
CA VAL A 78 -7.28 -4.65 10.92
C VAL A 78 -7.69 -3.67 9.83
N SER A 79 -6.82 -2.73 9.45
CA SER A 79 -7.10 -1.75 8.40
C SER A 79 -7.52 -2.40 7.08
N VAL A 80 -6.71 -3.33 6.56
CA VAL A 80 -6.98 -4.00 5.27
C VAL A 80 -8.15 -4.97 5.35
N SER A 81 -8.34 -5.63 6.50
CA SER A 81 -9.50 -6.50 6.72
C SER A 81 -10.81 -5.72 6.71
N THR A 82 -10.86 -4.54 7.34
CA THR A 82 -12.03 -3.67 7.32
C THR A 82 -12.32 -3.18 5.90
N GLN A 83 -11.29 -2.73 5.17
CA GLN A 83 -11.44 -2.34 3.77
C GLN A 83 -12.04 -3.49 2.94
N ARG A 84 -11.45 -4.68 3.04
CA ARG A 84 -11.90 -5.88 2.32
C ARG A 84 -13.34 -6.26 2.67
N ASP A 85 -13.74 -6.13 3.94
CA ASP A 85 -15.10 -6.45 4.37
C ASP A 85 -16.11 -5.43 3.85
N SER A 86 -15.73 -4.15 3.72
CA SER A 86 -16.53 -3.13 3.03
C SER A 86 -16.68 -3.43 1.53
N GLU A 87 -15.58 -3.75 0.83
CA GLU A 87 -15.60 -4.15 -0.59
C GLU A 87 -16.52 -5.36 -0.82
N ARG A 88 -16.41 -6.38 0.05
CA ARG A 88 -17.29 -7.56 -0.01
C ARG A 88 -18.74 -7.24 0.29
N ALA A 89 -19.02 -6.24 1.13
CA ALA A 89 -20.40 -5.84 1.43
C ALA A 89 -21.04 -5.18 0.21
N LEU A 90 -20.31 -4.31 -0.48
CA LEU A 90 -20.74 -3.68 -1.73
C LEU A 90 -20.97 -4.74 -2.82
N ILE A 91 -20.03 -5.67 -3.02
CA ILE A 91 -20.22 -6.78 -3.98
C ILE A 91 -21.46 -7.63 -3.65
N ARG A 92 -21.81 -7.80 -2.37
CA ARG A 92 -23.02 -8.54 -1.98
C ARG A 92 -24.30 -7.76 -2.30
N LEU A 93 -24.26 -6.44 -2.12
CA LEU A 93 -25.37 -5.54 -2.44
C LEU A 93 -25.61 -5.54 -3.96
N GLU A 94 -24.54 -5.36 -4.74
CA GLU A 94 -24.56 -5.40 -6.20
C GLU A 94 -25.13 -6.74 -6.72
N LYS A 95 -24.64 -7.86 -6.18
CA LYS A 95 -25.19 -9.20 -6.50
C LYS A 95 -26.66 -9.33 -6.16
N GLN A 96 -27.18 -8.56 -5.23
CA GLN A 96 -28.60 -8.55 -4.89
C GLN A 96 -29.39 -7.69 -5.86
N GLU A 97 -28.92 -6.48 -6.17
CA GLU A 97 -29.54 -5.55 -7.11
C GLU A 97 -29.64 -6.17 -8.52
N LEU A 98 -28.57 -6.79 -9.01
CA LEU A 98 -28.56 -7.53 -10.29
C LEU A 98 -29.58 -8.69 -10.35
N ARG A 99 -29.98 -9.25 -9.20
CA ARG A 99 -31.02 -10.29 -9.13
C ARG A 99 -32.42 -9.71 -9.02
N ASP A 100 -32.55 -8.63 -8.25
CA ASP A 100 -33.83 -8.07 -7.85
C ASP A 100 -34.40 -7.11 -8.93
N ASP A 101 -33.53 -6.37 -9.65
CA ASP A 101 -33.91 -5.44 -10.73
C ASP A 101 -32.88 -5.39 -11.90
N PRO A 102 -32.75 -6.46 -12.71
CA PRO A 102 -31.76 -6.52 -13.79
C PRO A 102 -31.95 -5.47 -14.90
N ASP A 103 -33.19 -5.06 -15.16
CA ASP A 103 -33.49 -4.03 -16.16
C ASP A 103 -33.09 -2.64 -15.65
N GLY A 104 -33.31 -2.37 -14.36
CA GLY A 104 -32.85 -1.16 -13.68
C GLY A 104 -31.33 -1.05 -13.68
N GLU A 105 -30.63 -2.13 -13.34
CA GLU A 105 -29.16 -2.20 -13.34
C GLU A 105 -28.55 -1.98 -14.73
N LEU A 106 -29.15 -2.55 -15.79
CA LEU A 106 -28.67 -2.30 -17.16
C LEU A 106 -28.78 -0.82 -17.56
N GLU A 107 -29.85 -0.15 -17.15
CA GLU A 107 -30.06 1.28 -17.38
C GLU A 107 -29.11 2.12 -16.50
N GLU A 108 -28.79 1.69 -15.29
CA GLU A 108 -27.75 2.28 -14.44
C GLU A 108 -26.38 2.25 -15.10
N LEU A 109 -25.93 1.07 -15.53
CA LEU A 109 -24.65 0.90 -16.21
C LEU A 109 -24.58 1.75 -17.49
N THR A 110 -25.68 1.83 -18.23
CA THR A 110 -25.81 2.71 -19.40
C THR A 110 -25.56 4.17 -19.01
N ARG A 111 -26.19 4.67 -17.94
CA ARG A 111 -25.98 6.05 -17.44
C ARG A 111 -24.55 6.30 -16.97
N LEU A 112 -23.90 5.32 -16.33
CA LEU A 112 -22.51 5.44 -15.91
C LEU A 112 -21.57 5.61 -17.11
N TYR A 113 -21.80 4.86 -18.19
CA TYR A 113 -21.05 5.02 -19.44
C TYR A 113 -21.35 6.34 -20.15
N GLU A 114 -22.60 6.82 -20.14
CA GLU A 114 -22.93 8.17 -20.61
C GLU A 114 -22.15 9.24 -19.84
N ALA A 115 -22.06 9.11 -18.51
CA ALA A 115 -21.29 10.02 -17.67
C ALA A 115 -19.79 9.98 -17.95
N LYS A 116 -19.27 8.84 -18.45
CA LYS A 116 -17.90 8.70 -18.97
C LYS A 116 -17.71 9.31 -20.36
N GLY A 117 -18.77 9.81 -21.00
CA GLY A 117 -18.73 10.55 -22.27
C GLY A 117 -19.24 9.79 -23.48
N LEU A 118 -19.81 8.59 -23.31
CA LEU A 118 -20.41 7.84 -24.42
C LEU A 118 -21.78 8.45 -24.81
N THR A 119 -22.17 8.30 -26.07
CA THR A 119 -23.56 8.58 -26.46
C THR A 119 -24.47 7.51 -25.88
N ARG A 120 -25.73 7.85 -25.58
CA ARG A 120 -26.71 6.90 -25.01
C ARG A 120 -26.84 5.58 -25.79
N GLY A 121 -26.84 5.67 -27.13
CA GLY A 121 -26.88 4.47 -27.98
C GLY A 121 -25.69 3.55 -27.75
N LEU A 122 -24.47 4.10 -27.84
CA LEU A 122 -23.24 3.33 -27.63
C LEU A 122 -23.10 2.84 -26.19
N ALA A 123 -23.43 3.68 -25.21
CA ALA A 123 -23.40 3.32 -23.79
C ALA A 123 -24.31 2.12 -23.49
N SER A 124 -25.49 2.10 -24.11
CA SER A 124 -26.45 1.00 -23.97
C SER A 124 -25.98 -0.29 -24.64
N ASP A 125 -25.34 -0.18 -25.82
CA ASP A 125 -24.76 -1.34 -26.50
C ASP A 125 -23.60 -1.93 -25.68
N VAL A 126 -22.70 -1.09 -25.16
CA VAL A 126 -21.59 -1.50 -24.29
C VAL A 126 -22.10 -2.14 -23.00
N ALA A 127 -23.08 -1.52 -22.33
CA ALA A 127 -23.68 -2.07 -21.11
C ALA A 127 -24.25 -3.47 -21.37
N ARG A 128 -25.02 -3.65 -22.46
CA ARG A 128 -25.58 -4.98 -22.80
C ARG A 128 -24.51 -6.04 -23.06
N GLU A 129 -23.49 -5.71 -23.84
CA GLU A 129 -22.43 -6.68 -24.15
C GLU A 129 -21.64 -7.10 -22.90
N LEU A 130 -21.29 -6.14 -22.04
CA LEU A 130 -20.55 -6.43 -20.80
C LEU A 130 -21.41 -7.15 -19.76
N THR A 131 -22.68 -6.75 -19.60
CA THR A 131 -23.63 -7.46 -18.72
C THR A 131 -23.83 -8.91 -19.17
N ALA A 132 -23.89 -9.17 -20.49
CA ALA A 132 -24.04 -10.52 -21.02
C ALA A 132 -22.81 -11.40 -20.76
N GLN A 133 -21.62 -10.81 -20.68
CA GLN A 133 -20.39 -11.52 -20.35
C GLN A 133 -20.27 -11.77 -18.84
N ASP A 134 -20.33 -10.70 -18.04
CA ASP A 134 -20.30 -10.73 -16.58
C ASP A 134 -20.88 -9.42 -16.00
N ALA A 135 -22.16 -9.44 -15.67
CA ALA A 135 -22.85 -8.29 -15.11
C ALA A 135 -22.22 -7.79 -13.80
N LEU A 136 -21.78 -8.70 -12.94
CA LEU A 136 -21.19 -8.31 -11.67
C LEU A 136 -19.84 -7.63 -11.87
N ALA A 137 -18.98 -8.19 -12.71
CA ALA A 137 -17.68 -7.59 -12.98
C ALA A 137 -17.85 -6.21 -13.64
N ALA A 138 -18.78 -6.08 -14.58
CA ALA A 138 -19.06 -4.82 -15.27
C ALA A 138 -19.52 -3.70 -14.30
N HIS A 139 -20.44 -4.01 -13.39
CA HIS A 139 -20.89 -3.06 -12.38
C HIS A 139 -19.81 -2.79 -11.32
N ALA A 140 -19.17 -3.83 -10.79
CA ALA A 140 -18.13 -3.67 -9.78
C ALA A 140 -16.96 -2.81 -10.28
N GLU A 141 -16.55 -2.94 -11.55
CA GLU A 141 -15.51 -2.11 -12.13
C GLU A 141 -15.98 -0.67 -12.37
N VAL A 142 -17.13 -0.49 -13.01
CA VAL A 142 -17.58 0.82 -13.49
C VAL A 142 -18.14 1.69 -12.37
N GLU A 143 -18.92 1.09 -11.47
CA GLU A 143 -19.60 1.77 -10.37
C GLU A 143 -18.75 1.81 -9.11
N LEU A 144 -18.22 0.66 -8.69
CA LEU A 144 -17.52 0.53 -7.40
C LEU A 144 -16.01 0.79 -7.52
N GLY A 145 -15.43 0.66 -8.72
CA GLY A 145 -13.98 0.67 -8.92
C GLY A 145 -13.29 -0.50 -8.22
N ILE A 146 -13.99 -1.64 -8.08
CA ILE A 146 -13.52 -2.84 -7.39
C ILE A 146 -13.38 -3.97 -8.40
N ASP A 147 -12.22 -4.64 -8.40
CA ASP A 147 -12.07 -5.96 -9.02
C ASP A 147 -12.53 -7.04 -8.01
N PRO A 148 -13.66 -7.74 -8.25
CA PRO A 148 -14.18 -8.75 -7.33
C PRO A 148 -13.23 -9.92 -7.08
N GLU A 149 -12.33 -10.21 -8.02
CA GLU A 149 -11.42 -11.34 -7.98
C GLU A 149 -10.06 -10.98 -7.35
N ASN A 150 -9.74 -9.70 -7.24
CA ASN A 150 -8.44 -9.20 -6.77
C ASN A 150 -8.54 -8.33 -5.50
N LEU A 151 -9.28 -8.81 -4.50
CA LEU A 151 -9.35 -8.12 -3.22
C LEU A 151 -8.02 -8.23 -2.45
N THR A 152 -7.59 -7.11 -1.87
CA THR A 152 -6.33 -7.03 -1.11
C THR A 152 -6.31 -8.03 0.04
N SER A 153 -5.20 -8.78 0.19
CA SER A 153 -5.05 -9.78 1.25
C SER A 153 -4.55 -9.15 2.57
N PRO A 154 -5.34 -9.19 3.68
CA PRO A 154 -4.93 -8.59 4.95
C PRO A 154 -3.68 -9.23 5.56
N TRP A 155 -3.53 -10.55 5.38
CA TRP A 155 -2.37 -11.29 5.89
C TRP A 155 -1.07 -10.90 5.19
N HIS A 156 -1.11 -10.73 3.87
CA HIS A 156 0.06 -10.29 3.11
C HIS A 156 0.44 -8.86 3.48
N ALA A 157 -0.54 -7.95 3.61
CA ALA A 157 -0.29 -6.57 4.04
C ALA A 157 0.33 -6.52 5.45
N ALA A 158 -0.26 -7.24 6.41
CA ALA A 158 0.26 -7.34 7.77
C ALA A 158 1.69 -7.88 7.82
N GLY A 159 1.97 -8.97 7.09
CA GLY A 159 3.31 -9.54 7.01
C GLY A 159 4.32 -8.60 6.38
N ALA A 160 3.94 -7.91 5.30
CA ALA A 160 4.80 -6.93 4.64
C ALA A 160 5.13 -5.74 5.56
N SER A 161 4.14 -5.17 6.25
CA SER A 161 4.34 -4.07 7.20
C SER A 161 5.20 -4.50 8.40
N MET A 162 5.00 -5.72 8.90
CA MET A 162 5.84 -6.30 9.97
C MET A 162 7.31 -6.42 9.54
N VAL A 163 7.56 -6.97 8.35
CA VAL A 163 8.92 -7.12 7.82
C VAL A 163 9.58 -5.76 7.57
N ALA A 164 8.84 -4.81 6.99
CA ALA A 164 9.34 -3.46 6.78
C ALA A 164 9.74 -2.78 8.10
N PHE A 165 8.89 -2.91 9.13
CA PHE A 165 9.18 -2.42 10.48
C PHE A 165 10.45 -3.05 11.04
N VAL A 166 10.57 -4.38 11.00
CA VAL A 166 11.75 -5.09 11.51
C VAL A 166 13.01 -4.63 10.78
N VAL A 167 12.98 -4.54 9.46
CA VAL A 167 14.12 -4.08 8.66
C VAL A 167 14.54 -2.66 9.05
N GLY A 168 13.57 -1.76 9.25
CA GLY A 168 13.82 -0.40 9.75
C GLY A 168 14.42 -0.38 11.16
N ALA A 169 13.87 -1.17 12.08
CA ALA A 169 14.28 -1.26 13.48
C ALA A 169 15.67 -1.89 13.68
N LEU A 170 16.12 -2.75 12.77
CA LEU A 170 17.45 -3.35 12.83
C LEU A 170 18.56 -2.31 12.77
N LEU A 171 18.40 -1.22 12.01
CA LEU A 171 19.43 -0.20 11.91
C LEU A 171 19.77 0.44 13.27
N PRO A 172 18.85 1.13 13.98
CA PRO A 172 19.17 1.73 15.28
C PRO A 172 19.60 0.67 16.31
N LEU A 173 19.01 -0.53 16.28
CA LEU A 173 19.35 -1.61 17.19
C LEU A 173 20.79 -2.11 17.00
N LEU A 174 21.22 -2.34 15.77
CA LEU A 174 22.58 -2.79 15.47
C LEU A 174 23.58 -1.65 15.72
N THR A 175 23.27 -0.43 15.28
CA THR A 175 24.14 0.74 15.50
C THR A 175 24.41 0.94 16.98
N ILE A 176 23.36 0.89 17.83
CA ILE A 176 23.53 1.12 19.26
C ILE A 176 24.26 -0.03 19.97
N SER A 177 24.09 -1.26 19.48
CA SER A 177 24.70 -2.47 20.04
C SER A 177 26.21 -2.52 19.81
N PHE A 178 26.65 -2.13 18.62
CA PHE A 178 28.06 -2.24 18.21
C PHE A 178 28.87 -0.96 18.40
N SER A 179 28.23 0.19 18.63
CA SER A 179 28.95 1.46 18.83
C SER A 179 29.67 1.52 20.19
N PRO A 180 30.87 2.15 20.24
CA PRO A 180 31.56 2.42 21.49
C PRO A 180 30.71 3.32 22.40
N GLU A 181 30.71 3.05 23.71
CA GLU A 181 29.88 3.73 24.71
C GLU A 181 29.91 5.25 24.60
N LYS A 182 31.10 5.84 24.53
CA LYS A 182 31.31 7.30 24.48
C LYS A 182 30.61 8.02 23.33
N VAL A 183 30.40 7.33 22.20
CA VAL A 183 29.86 7.93 20.96
C VAL A 183 28.56 7.29 20.51
N ARG A 184 28.07 6.29 21.25
CA ARG A 184 26.93 5.44 20.88
C ARG A 184 25.70 6.24 20.49
N ILE A 185 25.28 7.17 21.33
CA ILE A 185 24.08 8.00 21.08
C ILE A 185 24.26 8.83 19.80
N HIS A 186 25.42 9.48 19.64
CA HIS A 186 25.70 10.32 18.47
C HIS A 186 25.70 9.51 17.17
N VAL A 187 26.38 8.36 17.15
CA VAL A 187 26.43 7.49 15.97
C VAL A 187 25.03 6.96 15.62
N THR A 188 24.23 6.54 16.62
CA THR A 188 22.85 6.11 16.39
C THR A 188 22.01 7.23 15.79
N VAL A 189 22.04 8.43 16.35
CA VAL A 189 21.26 9.58 15.85
C VAL A 189 21.64 9.93 14.41
N VAL A 190 22.94 9.99 14.10
CA VAL A 190 23.41 10.27 12.73
C VAL A 190 22.99 9.17 11.76
N SER A 191 23.10 7.89 12.16
CA SER A 191 22.68 6.76 11.32
C SER A 191 21.18 6.77 11.02
N VAL A 192 20.36 7.10 12.02
CA VAL A 192 18.90 7.22 11.90
C VAL A 192 18.53 8.38 10.98
N ALA A 193 19.15 9.55 11.17
CA ALA A 193 18.91 10.70 10.29
C ALA A 193 19.29 10.39 8.83
N ALA A 194 20.43 9.74 8.60
CA ALA A 194 20.85 9.31 7.27
C ALA A 194 19.88 8.29 6.65
N ALA A 195 19.37 7.35 7.44
CA ALA A 195 18.42 6.37 6.96
C ALA A 195 17.05 6.98 6.62
N LEU A 196 16.55 7.90 7.44
CA LEU A 196 15.30 8.62 7.15
C LEU A 196 15.44 9.50 5.89
N ALA A 197 16.59 10.17 5.71
CA ALA A 197 16.87 10.89 4.47
C ALA A 197 16.90 9.95 3.26
N LEU A 198 17.50 8.76 3.40
CA LEU A 198 17.54 7.76 2.34
C LEU A 198 16.15 7.20 2.03
N THR A 199 15.36 6.81 3.03
CA THR A 199 13.99 6.30 2.81
C THR A 199 13.10 7.38 2.21
N GLY A 200 13.21 8.64 2.65
CA GLY A 200 12.53 9.79 2.05
C GLY A 200 12.90 9.98 0.57
N TRP A 201 14.20 9.96 0.26
CA TRP A 201 14.69 10.07 -1.12
C TRP A 201 14.22 8.92 -2.02
N VAL A 202 14.30 7.67 -1.55
CA VAL A 202 13.82 6.49 -2.28
C VAL A 202 12.31 6.60 -2.55
N SER A 203 11.55 7.02 -1.54
CA SER A 203 10.09 7.19 -1.64
C SER A 203 9.72 8.26 -2.67
N ALA A 204 10.40 9.40 -2.66
CA ALA A 204 10.17 10.47 -3.63
C ALA A 204 10.47 10.00 -5.06
N ARG A 205 11.57 9.27 -5.26
CA ARG A 205 11.98 8.76 -6.56
C ARG A 205 11.02 7.70 -7.10
N LEU A 206 10.55 6.79 -6.25
CA LEU A 206 9.62 5.73 -6.63
C LEU A 206 8.19 6.25 -6.80
N GLY A 207 7.78 7.27 -6.05
CA GLY A 207 6.49 7.95 -6.18
C GLY A 207 6.41 8.99 -7.31
N ARG A 208 7.47 9.14 -8.13
CA ARG A 208 7.58 10.16 -9.20
C ARG A 208 7.31 11.60 -8.71
N SER A 209 7.55 11.90 -7.43
CA SER A 209 7.37 13.22 -6.84
C SER A 209 8.68 14.01 -6.92
N PRO A 210 8.67 15.34 -7.16
CA PRO A 210 9.90 16.12 -7.17
C PRO A 210 10.63 16.01 -5.82
N VAL A 211 11.91 15.64 -5.91
CA VAL A 211 12.82 15.32 -4.78
C VAL A 211 13.02 16.44 -3.72
N PRO A 212 12.90 17.76 -3.99
CA PRO A 212 13.36 18.77 -3.02
C PRO A 212 12.42 19.01 -1.82
N ARG A 213 11.49 18.09 -1.51
CA ARG A 213 10.61 18.16 -0.32
C ARG A 213 10.69 16.96 0.63
N ALA A 214 11.60 16.01 0.38
CA ALA A 214 11.86 14.85 1.25
C ALA A 214 12.97 15.15 2.26
#